data_AF-M0ERP8-F1
#
_entry.id   AF-M0ERP8-F1
#
_cell.length_a   1.000
_cell.length_b   1.000
_cell.length_c   1.000
_cell.angle_alpha   90.00
_cell.angle_beta   90.00
_cell.angle_gamma   90.00
#
_symmetry.space_group_name_H-M   'P 1'
#
loop_
_entity.id
_entity.type
_entity.pdbx_description
1 polymer ?
#
loop_
_entity_poly.entity_id
_entity_poly.type
_entity_poly.pdbx_seq_one_letter_code
_entity_poly.pdbx_strand_id
1 'polypeptide(L)'
;MVVLVIAAFALAPLANAVAGVTLSDQTMSQTATIERLDDVDADNPRIVTRAVADRYASNTLNRPQYRVGDTDISVVNGTPYWAAPLAPDGLFNRITKRQAGTVLVDMTTQQANVRSVDGELETGVGTIFHRNYRWELLKSQAYLVDYGDPKMVIHNETQYITVPYTEPAFHLTPLPHSTPQWGGVAVIDPSGSIEMLSPAEAAANPILDTQQLYPEKLALQSVAATKYRNGIINTYTSHEDEIEVAPLPGDDNDQPFFVLSESGPQYVVAVEPYGDAQGLQELWTIDGQNGTFERYVPTDSLFGPQRAADLVRQSAPQTDWDRFSPAEPILTVIDDREYWQVRVVPEDNSGIAYVAFVDARSGNVDSFEETDAITQFLAGETPTETATETDPSETTTETPTVIVQRVAENGTVIETMRVYDDESIEIRTPTNSSVGAENTTTKSLAS
;
A
#
# COMPACT_ATOMS: atom_id res chain seq x y z
N MET A 1 -39.59 -11.73 25.76
CA MET A 1 -38.23 -12.05 25.31
C MET A 1 -38.16 -12.10 23.78
N VAL A 2 -38.92 -12.98 23.10
CA VAL A 2 -38.92 -13.09 21.62
C VAL A 2 -39.27 -11.77 20.91
N VAL A 3 -40.30 -11.05 21.36
CA VAL A 3 -40.68 -9.75 20.78
C VAL A 3 -39.58 -8.69 20.96
N LEU A 4 -38.89 -8.69 22.10
CA LEU A 4 -37.77 -7.79 22.37
C LEU A 4 -36.55 -8.12 21.51
N VAL A 5 -36.27 -9.40 21.31
CA VAL A 5 -35.19 -9.86 20.42
C VAL A 5 -35.50 -9.50 18.98
N ILE A 6 -36.72 -9.74 18.49
CA ILE A 6 -37.14 -9.35 17.13
C ILE A 6 -37.06 -7.83 16.94
N ALA A 7 -37.53 -7.05 17.92
CA ALA A 7 -37.43 -5.59 17.87
C ALA A 7 -35.98 -5.11 17.86
N ALA A 8 -35.09 -5.73 18.65
CA ALA A 8 -33.67 -5.40 18.65
C ALA A 8 -33.01 -5.70 17.29
N PHE A 9 -33.30 -6.85 16.68
CA PHE A 9 -32.81 -7.18 15.33
C PHE A 9 -33.37 -6.25 14.25
N ALA A 10 -34.65 -5.84 14.36
CA ALA A 10 -35.25 -4.90 13.41
C ALA A 10 -34.68 -3.48 13.53
N LEU A 11 -34.24 -3.08 14.73
CA LEU A 11 -33.63 -1.77 14.98
C LEU A 11 -32.12 -1.73 14.71
N ALA A 12 -31.44 -2.88 14.64
CA ALA A 12 -29.99 -2.95 14.44
C ALA A 12 -29.50 -2.21 13.16
N PRO A 13 -30.15 -2.32 11.98
CA PRO A 13 -29.74 -1.55 10.81
C PRO A 13 -29.85 -0.04 11.02
N LEU A 14 -30.92 0.41 11.70
CA LEU A 14 -31.12 1.82 12.02
C LEU A 14 -30.08 2.32 13.04
N ALA A 15 -29.77 1.52 14.06
CA ALA A 15 -28.73 1.85 15.03
C ALA A 15 -27.34 1.95 14.37
N ASN A 16 -27.02 1.05 13.43
CA ASN A 16 -25.78 1.12 12.66
C ASN A 16 -25.71 2.36 11.77
N ALA A 17 -26.81 2.74 11.11
CA ALA A 17 -26.85 3.96 10.31
C ALA A 17 -26.72 5.22 11.17
N VAL A 18 -27.35 5.25 12.36
CA VAL A 18 -27.17 6.34 13.34
C VAL A 18 -25.75 6.39 13.88
N ALA A 19 -25.10 5.25 14.12
CA ALA A 19 -23.68 5.21 14.49
C ALA A 19 -22.80 5.73 13.35
N GLY A 20 -23.12 5.41 12.10
CA GLY A 20 -22.45 5.93 10.91
C GLY A 20 -22.55 7.46 10.79
N VAL A 21 -23.74 8.03 10.97
CA VAL A 21 -23.92 9.50 11.03
C VAL A 21 -23.11 10.11 12.17
N THR A 22 -23.18 9.52 13.37
CA THR A 22 -22.46 10.06 14.54
C THR A 22 -20.94 10.06 14.32
N LEU A 23 -20.40 8.98 13.77
CA LEU A 23 -18.98 8.88 13.43
C LEU A 23 -18.60 9.83 12.28
N SER A 24 -19.47 9.97 11.28
CA SER A 24 -19.32 10.96 10.20
C SER A 24 -19.21 12.38 10.76
N ASP A 25 -20.16 12.80 11.59
CA ASP A 25 -20.19 14.14 12.18
C ASP A 25 -18.95 14.41 13.03
N GLN A 26 -18.53 13.42 13.84
CA GLN A 26 -17.30 13.49 14.62
C GLN A 26 -16.07 13.68 13.72
N THR A 27 -15.90 12.80 12.73
CA THR A 27 -14.77 12.84 11.78
C THR A 27 -14.74 14.18 11.05
N MET A 28 -15.86 14.57 10.42
CA MET A 28 -15.96 15.82 9.66
C MET A 28 -15.72 17.07 10.53
N SER A 29 -16.11 17.05 11.81
CA SER A 29 -15.88 18.18 12.73
C SER A 29 -14.42 18.35 13.16
N GLN A 30 -13.64 17.27 13.10
CA GLN A 30 -12.23 17.24 13.51
C GLN A 30 -11.28 17.31 12.30
N THR A 31 -11.82 17.23 11.08
CA THR A 31 -11.05 17.21 9.84
C THR A 31 -10.73 18.61 9.36
N ALA A 32 -9.45 18.88 9.09
CA ALA A 32 -9.04 20.08 8.36
C ALA A 32 -9.18 19.83 6.85
N THR A 33 -9.75 20.79 6.10
CA THR A 33 -9.67 20.75 4.64
C THR A 33 -8.41 21.51 4.21
N ILE A 34 -7.55 20.83 3.45
CA ILE A 34 -6.25 21.35 2.99
C ILE A 34 -6.29 21.60 1.49
N GLU A 35 -5.48 22.55 1.02
CA GLU A 35 -5.36 22.89 -0.41
C GLU A 35 -4.26 22.11 -1.13
N ARG A 36 -3.32 21.54 -0.37
CA ARG A 36 -2.16 20.78 -0.86
C ARG A 36 -1.85 19.66 0.13
N LEU A 37 -1.35 18.56 -0.39
CA LEU A 37 -0.88 17.40 0.38
C LEU A 37 0.61 17.54 0.66
N ASP A 38 1.08 16.87 1.71
CA ASP A 38 2.52 16.78 2.00
C ASP A 38 3.23 15.96 0.91
N ASP A 39 4.45 16.38 0.56
CA ASP A 39 5.34 15.60 -0.29
C ASP A 39 5.79 14.31 0.42
N VAL A 40 6.11 13.30 -0.40
CA VAL A 40 6.58 12.00 0.08
C VAL A 40 8.00 12.08 0.66
N ASP A 41 8.30 11.27 1.68
CA ASP A 41 9.68 11.05 2.10
C ASP A 41 10.42 10.17 1.07
N ALA A 42 11.17 10.83 0.17
CA ALA A 42 11.93 10.16 -0.88
C ALA A 42 13.09 9.29 -0.34
N ASP A 43 13.57 9.54 0.89
CA ASP A 43 14.62 8.73 1.53
C ASP A 43 14.06 7.41 2.08
N ASN A 44 12.76 7.35 2.36
CA ASN A 44 12.09 6.17 2.93
C ASN A 44 10.88 5.70 2.07
N PRO A 45 11.10 5.37 0.78
CA PRO A 45 10.01 5.01 -0.11
C PRO A 45 9.39 3.65 0.24
N ARG A 46 8.08 3.50 0.01
CA ARG A 46 7.40 2.21 0.17
C ARG A 46 7.50 1.38 -1.11
N ILE A 47 8.65 0.84 -1.47
CA ILE A 47 8.80 0.11 -2.73
C ILE A 47 8.20 -1.30 -2.67
N VAL A 48 8.47 -2.03 -1.58
CA VAL A 48 8.02 -3.43 -1.44
C VAL A 48 6.57 -3.49 -0.93
N THR A 49 5.70 -4.19 -1.67
CA THR A 49 4.32 -4.50 -1.27
C THR A 49 4.30 -5.54 -0.14
N ARG A 50 3.19 -5.62 0.61
CA ARG A 50 3.03 -6.61 1.68
C ARG A 50 3.25 -8.05 1.20
N ALA A 51 2.63 -8.43 0.08
CA ALA A 51 2.68 -9.80 -0.43
C ALA A 51 4.10 -10.24 -0.82
N VAL A 52 4.87 -9.35 -1.46
CA VAL A 52 6.30 -9.58 -1.75
C VAL A 52 7.13 -9.68 -0.47
N ALA A 53 6.84 -8.85 0.54
CA ALA A 53 7.54 -8.94 1.82
C ALA A 53 7.28 -10.27 2.54
N ASP A 54 6.03 -10.75 2.55
CA ASP A 54 5.68 -12.09 3.06
C ASP A 54 6.49 -13.19 2.34
N ARG A 55 6.66 -13.05 1.02
CA ARG A 55 7.47 -13.98 0.21
C ARG A 55 8.96 -13.91 0.56
N TYR A 56 9.53 -12.72 0.68
CA TYR A 56 10.93 -12.52 1.08
C TYR A 56 11.20 -13.06 2.50
N ALA A 57 10.33 -12.76 3.45
CA ALA A 57 10.45 -13.22 4.84
C ALA A 57 10.36 -14.75 4.92
N SER A 58 9.43 -15.37 4.19
CA SER A 58 9.27 -16.83 4.20
C SER A 58 10.41 -17.58 3.51
N ASN A 59 10.97 -17.04 2.42
CA ASN A 59 12.08 -17.67 1.68
C ASN A 59 13.41 -17.67 2.45
N THR A 60 13.61 -16.71 3.36
CA THR A 60 14.82 -16.59 4.17
C THR A 60 14.76 -17.39 5.48
N LEU A 61 13.59 -17.95 5.80
CA LEU A 61 13.38 -18.68 7.04
C LEU A 61 14.06 -20.06 7.03
N ASN A 62 15.04 -20.24 7.91
CA ASN A 62 15.79 -21.49 8.08
C ASN A 62 15.47 -22.26 9.37
N ARG A 63 14.29 -22.02 9.97
CA ARG A 63 13.89 -22.58 11.28
C ARG A 63 12.66 -23.50 11.14
N PRO A 64 12.83 -24.83 11.02
CA PRO A 64 11.73 -25.77 10.71
C PRO A 64 10.59 -25.85 11.74
N GLN A 65 10.78 -25.30 12.94
CA GLN A 65 9.79 -25.29 14.02
C GLN A 65 9.01 -23.97 14.11
N TYR A 66 9.29 -23.05 13.20
CA TYR A 66 8.76 -21.70 13.18
C TYR A 66 8.24 -21.36 11.79
N ARG A 67 7.41 -20.34 11.74
CA ARG A 67 6.92 -19.71 10.51
C ARG A 67 6.92 -18.20 10.72
N VAL A 68 7.00 -17.46 9.62
CA VAL A 68 6.69 -16.03 9.61
C VAL A 68 5.18 -15.89 9.84
N GLY A 69 4.78 -15.05 10.80
CA GLY A 69 3.38 -14.69 11.03
C GLY A 69 2.95 -13.53 10.15
N ASP A 70 1.77 -12.97 10.43
CA ASP A 70 1.22 -11.87 9.63
C ASP A 70 2.14 -10.62 9.74
N THR A 71 2.52 -10.04 8.61
CA THR A 71 3.32 -8.82 8.53
C THR A 71 2.48 -7.57 8.81
N ASP A 72 3.07 -6.62 9.51
CA ASP A 72 2.61 -5.25 9.63
C ASP A 72 3.84 -4.31 9.57
N ILE A 73 3.65 -3.02 9.34
CA ILE A 73 4.74 -2.07 9.18
C ILE A 73 5.25 -1.64 10.56
N SER A 74 6.57 -1.57 10.71
CA SER A 74 7.22 -0.88 11.82
C SER A 74 8.40 -0.05 11.34
N VAL A 75 8.66 1.05 12.03
CA VAL A 75 9.75 1.96 11.69
C VAL A 75 10.93 1.66 12.60
N VAL A 76 12.11 1.40 12.04
CA VAL A 76 13.32 1.12 12.84
C VAL A 76 14.42 2.09 12.40
N ASN A 77 14.78 3.01 13.31
CA ASN A 77 15.76 4.07 13.06
C ASN A 77 15.42 4.95 11.84
N GLY A 78 14.13 5.27 11.65
CA GLY A 78 13.63 6.08 10.53
C GLY A 78 13.25 5.27 9.29
N THR A 79 13.80 4.07 9.11
CA THR A 79 13.50 3.22 7.95
C THR A 79 12.26 2.36 8.19
N PRO A 80 11.29 2.33 7.25
CA PRO A 80 10.11 1.48 7.34
C PRO A 80 10.45 0.03 6.94
N TYR A 81 9.95 -0.93 7.72
CA TYR A 81 10.08 -2.36 7.47
C TYR A 81 8.71 -3.04 7.53
N TRP A 82 8.50 -4.04 6.67
CA TRP A 82 7.50 -5.07 6.94
C TRP A 82 8.04 -5.99 8.03
N ALA A 83 7.41 -5.92 9.19
CA ALA A 83 7.80 -6.65 10.38
C ALA A 83 6.82 -7.80 10.66
N ALA A 84 7.36 -9.00 10.78
CA ALA A 84 6.58 -10.20 11.05
C ALA A 84 7.13 -10.97 12.25
N PRO A 85 6.25 -11.49 13.12
CA PRO A 85 6.67 -12.32 14.23
C PRO A 85 7.21 -13.66 13.72
N LEU A 86 8.30 -14.11 14.31
CA LEU A 86 8.77 -15.47 14.12
C LEU A 86 8.03 -16.41 15.10
N ALA A 87 6.85 -16.85 14.65
CA ALA A 87 5.91 -17.62 15.45
C ALA A 87 6.18 -19.14 15.39
N PRO A 88 5.89 -19.90 16.48
CA PRO A 88 5.94 -21.35 16.42
C PRO A 88 4.99 -21.95 15.37
N ASP A 89 5.45 -22.96 14.64
CA ASP A 89 4.64 -23.63 13.61
C ASP A 89 4.19 -25.05 14.00
N GLY A 90 2.93 -25.37 13.74
CA GLY A 90 2.29 -26.63 14.14
C GLY A 90 1.85 -26.66 15.61
N LEU A 91 0.78 -27.41 15.88
CA LEU A 91 0.08 -27.41 17.18
C LEU A 91 1.00 -27.67 18.38
N PHE A 92 1.89 -28.65 18.29
CA PHE A 92 2.80 -29.00 19.38
C PHE A 92 3.78 -27.85 19.71
N ASN A 93 4.33 -27.19 18.69
CA ASN A 93 5.24 -26.07 18.87
C ASN A 93 4.50 -24.83 19.40
N ARG A 94 3.27 -24.55 18.94
CA ARG A 94 2.45 -23.44 19.47
C ARG A 94 2.12 -23.58 20.96
N ILE A 95 2.11 -24.81 21.48
CA ILE A 95 1.91 -25.09 22.91
C ILE A 95 3.23 -25.03 23.70
N THR A 96 4.31 -25.57 23.14
CA THR A 96 5.57 -25.81 23.89
C THR A 96 6.58 -24.68 23.75
N LYS A 97 6.60 -23.96 22.63
CA LYS A 97 7.57 -22.91 22.31
C LYS A 97 6.99 -21.52 22.50
N ARG A 98 7.85 -20.53 22.32
CA ARG A 98 7.56 -19.09 22.33
C ARG A 98 7.84 -18.49 20.96
N GLN A 99 7.35 -17.28 20.69
CA GLN A 99 7.85 -16.48 19.59
C GLN A 99 9.36 -16.30 19.76
N ALA A 100 10.14 -16.51 18.70
CA ALA A 100 11.61 -16.54 18.76
C ALA A 100 12.28 -15.27 18.23
N GLY A 101 11.49 -14.31 17.76
CA GLY A 101 11.98 -13.03 17.28
C GLY A 101 11.02 -12.35 16.32
N THR A 102 11.59 -11.46 15.52
CA THR A 102 10.91 -10.67 14.49
C THR A 102 11.75 -10.69 13.22
N VAL A 103 11.11 -10.97 12.09
CA VAL A 103 11.69 -10.83 10.76
C VAL A 103 11.32 -9.47 10.21
N LEU A 104 12.29 -8.75 9.66
CA LEU A 104 12.14 -7.41 9.10
C LEU A 104 12.56 -7.46 7.64
N VAL A 105 11.67 -7.03 6.76
CA VAL A 105 11.92 -6.88 5.33
C VAL A 105 11.94 -5.39 5.02
N ASP A 106 13.05 -4.92 4.48
CA ASP A 106 13.22 -3.52 4.11
C ASP A 106 12.20 -3.11 3.05
N MET A 107 11.47 -2.02 3.28
CA MET A 107 10.47 -1.53 2.33
C MET A 107 11.08 -0.65 1.24
N THR A 108 12.29 -0.13 1.46
CA THR A 108 12.89 0.96 0.67
C THR A 108 13.64 0.50 -0.58
N THR A 109 13.78 -0.82 -0.77
CA THR A 109 14.53 -1.40 -1.90
C THR A 109 13.81 -2.59 -2.49
N GLN A 110 13.91 -2.79 -3.80
CA GLN A 110 13.36 -3.99 -4.46
C GLN A 110 14.10 -5.28 -4.07
N GLN A 111 15.35 -5.17 -3.60
CA GLN A 111 16.15 -6.32 -3.20
C GLN A 111 15.54 -7.01 -1.98
N ALA A 112 15.72 -8.34 -1.89
CA ALA A 112 15.30 -9.13 -0.74
C ALA A 112 16.21 -8.89 0.48
N ASN A 113 16.19 -7.68 1.02
CA ASN A 113 16.93 -7.29 2.21
C ASN A 113 16.14 -7.68 3.47
N VAL A 114 16.39 -8.88 3.97
CA VAL A 114 15.72 -9.45 5.13
C VAL A 114 16.70 -9.62 6.28
N ARG A 115 16.31 -9.13 7.47
CA ARG A 115 17.05 -9.37 8.71
C ARG A 115 16.13 -9.92 9.79
N SER A 116 16.68 -10.71 10.70
CA SER A 116 15.96 -11.20 11.87
C SER A 116 16.53 -10.56 13.13
N VAL A 117 15.65 -10.09 14.01
CA VAL A 117 15.99 -9.74 15.38
C VAL A 117 15.61 -10.94 16.25
N ASP A 118 16.60 -11.58 16.85
CA ASP A 118 16.39 -12.75 17.70
C ASP A 118 16.06 -12.35 19.14
N GLY A 119 15.16 -13.10 19.76
CA GLY A 119 14.71 -12.82 21.12
C GLY A 119 13.41 -13.56 21.41
N GLU A 120 13.41 -14.38 22.47
CA GLU A 120 12.17 -15.01 22.91
C GLU A 120 11.29 -14.00 23.64
N LEU A 121 10.00 -13.99 23.31
CA LEU A 121 8.99 -13.25 24.08
C LEU A 121 8.19 -14.23 24.94
N GLU A 122 8.04 -13.94 26.24
CA GLU A 122 7.24 -14.78 27.14
C GLU A 122 5.78 -14.87 26.68
N THR A 123 5.23 -13.72 26.29
CA THR A 123 3.91 -13.56 25.69
C THR A 123 4.10 -13.07 24.26
N GLY A 124 3.66 -13.87 23.28
CA GLY A 124 3.98 -13.64 21.88
C GLY A 124 2.86 -14.00 20.90
N VAL A 125 3.11 -13.76 19.62
CA VAL A 125 2.24 -14.12 18.51
C VAL A 125 2.41 -15.60 18.15
N GLY A 126 1.31 -16.24 17.73
CA GLY A 126 1.30 -17.62 17.25
C GLY A 126 1.38 -18.73 18.30
N THR A 127 1.47 -18.38 19.59
CA THR A 127 1.33 -19.31 20.72
C THR A 127 -0.16 -19.50 21.10
N ILE A 128 -0.46 -20.37 22.08
CA ILE A 128 -1.84 -20.63 22.55
C ILE A 128 -1.94 -20.40 24.08
N PHE A 129 -3.13 -20.04 24.56
CA PHE A 129 -3.46 -19.84 25.99
C PHE A 129 -2.62 -18.74 26.64
N HIS A 130 -2.07 -18.97 27.84
CA HIS A 130 -1.38 -17.99 28.69
C HIS A 130 -0.10 -17.39 28.10
N ARG A 131 0.38 -17.89 26.96
CA ARG A 131 1.54 -17.32 26.23
C ARG A 131 1.11 -16.50 25.03
N ASN A 132 -0.18 -16.50 24.70
CA ASN A 132 -0.74 -15.81 23.56
C ASN A 132 -1.07 -14.38 23.96
N TYR A 133 -0.51 -13.42 23.22
CA TYR A 133 -0.71 -11.99 23.48
C TYR A 133 -2.19 -11.62 23.60
N ARG A 134 -3.05 -12.11 22.69
CA ARG A 134 -4.47 -11.79 22.66
C ARG A 134 -5.21 -12.36 23.87
N TRP A 135 -4.84 -13.56 24.31
CA TRP A 135 -5.41 -14.15 25.52
C TRP A 135 -5.07 -13.34 26.78
N GLU A 136 -3.82 -12.89 26.92
CA GLU A 136 -3.39 -12.07 28.05
C GLU A 136 -4.00 -10.66 28.00
N LEU A 137 -4.15 -10.04 26.83
CA LEU A 137 -4.88 -8.78 26.66
C LEU A 137 -6.36 -8.90 27.06
N LEU A 138 -7.03 -9.97 26.62
CA LEU A 138 -8.44 -10.22 26.97
C LEU A 138 -8.65 -10.51 28.46
N LYS A 139 -7.65 -11.08 29.14
CA LYS A 139 -7.71 -11.35 30.57
C LYS A 139 -7.37 -10.15 31.44
N SER A 140 -6.44 -9.32 30.97
CA SER A 140 -5.92 -8.22 31.76
C SER A 140 -6.89 -7.03 31.80
N GLN A 141 -7.82 -6.89 30.84
CA GLN A 141 -8.61 -5.67 30.66
C GLN A 141 -10.09 -5.87 30.25
N ALA A 142 -10.77 -4.77 29.91
CA ALA A 142 -12.19 -4.69 29.63
C ALA A 142 -12.61 -5.51 28.39
N TYR A 143 -13.64 -6.33 28.56
CA TYR A 143 -14.21 -7.21 27.51
C TYR A 143 -14.82 -6.49 26.30
N LEU A 144 -14.95 -5.16 26.35
CA LEU A 144 -15.60 -4.36 25.31
C LEU A 144 -14.60 -3.66 24.38
N VAL A 145 -13.30 -3.81 24.63
CA VAL A 145 -12.23 -3.26 23.80
C VAL A 145 -12.07 -4.10 22.53
N ASP A 146 -11.86 -3.43 21.39
CA ASP A 146 -11.43 -4.08 20.16
C ASP A 146 -9.93 -3.86 19.95
N TYR A 147 -9.17 -4.95 20.04
CA TYR A 147 -7.73 -4.96 19.85
C TYR A 147 -7.41 -5.15 18.36
N GLY A 148 -6.62 -4.23 17.82
CA GLY A 148 -6.13 -4.28 16.44
C GLY A 148 -5.12 -5.40 16.21
N ASP A 149 -4.51 -5.37 15.03
CA ASP A 149 -3.49 -6.34 14.64
C ASP A 149 -2.16 -6.03 15.36
N PRO A 150 -1.40 -7.06 15.78
CA PRO A 150 -0.18 -6.87 16.56
C PRO A 150 0.97 -6.41 15.68
N LYS A 151 1.62 -5.31 16.06
CA LYS A 151 2.79 -4.76 15.38
C LYS A 151 4.06 -5.14 16.13
N MET A 152 5.07 -5.63 15.39
CA MET A 152 6.37 -5.96 15.96
C MET A 152 7.27 -4.72 15.93
N VAL A 153 7.51 -4.12 17.10
CA VAL A 153 8.30 -2.88 17.23
C VAL A 153 9.68 -3.22 17.79
N ILE A 154 10.71 -2.67 17.15
CA ILE A 154 12.10 -2.85 17.59
C ILE A 154 12.64 -1.50 18.06
N HIS A 155 13.02 -1.43 19.33
CA HIS A 155 13.62 -0.24 19.93
C HIS A 155 14.90 -0.64 20.68
N ASN A 156 16.03 -0.03 20.35
CA ASN A 156 17.35 -0.36 20.92
C ASN A 156 17.65 -1.87 20.93
N GLU A 157 17.46 -2.52 19.77
CA GLU A 157 17.63 -3.99 19.57
C GLU A 157 16.70 -4.87 20.43
N THR A 158 15.78 -4.28 21.19
CA THR A 158 14.80 -4.97 22.01
C THR A 158 13.47 -5.03 21.28
N GLN A 159 12.79 -6.16 21.39
CA GLN A 159 11.54 -6.43 20.68
C GLN A 159 10.34 -6.20 21.59
N TYR A 160 9.33 -5.55 21.05
CA TYR A 160 8.06 -5.28 21.69
C TYR A 160 6.93 -5.69 20.76
N ILE A 161 5.80 -6.09 21.34
CA ILE A 161 4.54 -6.22 20.60
C ILE A 161 3.68 -5.04 20.99
N THR A 162 3.25 -4.27 20.01
CA THR A 162 2.34 -3.16 20.22
C THR A 162 1.00 -3.48 19.57
N VAL A 163 -0.09 -3.17 20.27
CA VAL A 163 -1.44 -3.46 19.80
C VAL A 163 -2.30 -2.21 20.00
N PRO A 164 -2.54 -1.42 18.94
CA PRO A 164 -3.47 -0.30 19.02
C PRO A 164 -4.89 -0.84 19.25
N TYR A 165 -5.70 -0.15 20.05
CA TYR A 165 -7.05 -0.62 20.38
C TYR A 165 -8.08 0.50 20.37
N THR A 166 -9.33 0.11 20.17
CA THR A 166 -10.49 1.00 20.26
C THR A 166 -11.42 0.61 21.39
N GLU A 167 -12.11 1.61 21.92
CA GLU A 167 -13.14 1.46 22.93
C GLU A 167 -14.48 1.92 22.37
N PRO A 168 -15.61 1.40 22.88
CA PRO A 168 -16.93 1.90 22.50
C PRO A 168 -17.28 3.19 23.25
N ALA A 169 -17.54 4.25 22.52
CA ALA A 169 -18.22 5.45 23.01
C ALA A 169 -19.74 5.23 22.92
N PHE A 170 -20.43 5.20 24.07
CA PHE A 170 -21.87 4.95 24.11
C PHE A 170 -22.70 6.22 24.00
N HIS A 171 -23.70 6.18 23.13
CA HIS A 171 -24.65 7.27 22.89
C HIS A 171 -26.07 6.80 23.17
N LEU A 172 -26.88 7.62 23.84
CA LEU A 172 -28.27 7.28 24.17
C LEU A 172 -29.29 7.80 23.15
N THR A 173 -28.95 8.87 22.43
CA THR A 173 -29.85 9.60 21.52
C THR A 173 -29.24 9.70 20.13
N PRO A 174 -30.06 9.77 19.06
CA PRO A 174 -31.52 9.63 19.03
C PRO A 174 -32.01 8.18 19.25
N LEU A 175 -31.12 7.20 19.09
CA LEU A 175 -31.32 5.80 19.46
C LEU A 175 -30.05 5.32 20.18
N PRO A 176 -30.13 4.38 21.14
CA PRO A 176 -28.94 3.80 21.76
C PRO A 176 -28.03 3.14 20.72
N HIS A 177 -26.77 3.59 20.65
CA HIS A 177 -25.76 3.06 19.75
C HIS A 177 -24.36 3.30 20.32
N SER A 178 -23.33 2.78 19.66
CA SER A 178 -21.93 3.01 20.02
C SER A 178 -21.10 3.36 18.79
N THR A 179 -20.14 4.27 18.95
CA THR A 179 -19.11 4.54 17.95
C THR A 179 -17.75 4.10 18.51
N PRO A 180 -16.81 3.62 17.67
CA PRO A 180 -15.47 3.32 18.12
C PRO A 180 -14.70 4.62 18.39
N GLN A 181 -13.88 4.64 19.44
CA GLN A 181 -12.94 5.71 19.76
C GLN A 181 -11.55 5.12 20.01
N TRP A 182 -10.49 5.88 19.71
CA TRP A 182 -9.13 5.42 20.01
C TRP A 182 -8.93 5.31 21.52
N GLY A 183 -8.70 4.07 21.98
CA GLY A 183 -8.55 3.76 23.40
C GLY A 183 -7.09 3.87 23.88
N GLY A 184 -6.14 3.70 22.97
CA GLY A 184 -4.71 3.72 23.28
C GLY A 184 -3.92 2.64 22.54
N VAL A 185 -2.76 2.29 23.12
CA VAL A 185 -1.86 1.24 22.62
C VAL A 185 -1.45 0.35 23.78
N ALA A 186 -1.62 -0.97 23.62
CA ALA A 186 -1.04 -1.94 24.54
C ALA A 186 0.40 -2.25 24.11
N VAL A 187 1.36 -2.15 25.02
CA VAL A 187 2.76 -2.49 24.79
C VAL A 187 3.10 -3.72 25.61
N ILE A 188 3.63 -4.75 24.95
CA ILE A 188 4.05 -6.00 25.56
C ILE A 188 5.56 -6.11 25.42
N ASP A 189 6.24 -6.19 26.56
CA ASP A 189 7.70 -6.31 26.60
C ASP A 189 8.17 -7.78 26.48
N PRO A 190 9.48 -8.04 26.34
CA PRO A 190 10.00 -9.41 26.25
C PRO A 190 9.64 -10.31 27.45
N SER A 191 9.46 -9.74 28.64
CA SER A 191 9.06 -10.47 29.85
C SER A 191 7.57 -10.82 29.87
N GLY A 192 6.81 -10.35 28.87
CA GLY A 192 5.36 -10.54 28.79
C GLY A 192 4.57 -9.60 29.69
N SER A 193 5.21 -8.58 30.27
CA SER A 193 4.50 -7.51 30.98
C SER A 193 3.73 -6.67 29.97
N ILE A 194 2.50 -6.29 30.34
CA ILE A 194 1.61 -5.51 29.50
C ILE A 194 1.41 -4.14 30.13
N GLU A 195 1.77 -3.10 29.38
CA GLU A 195 1.49 -1.71 29.71
C GLU A 195 0.41 -1.18 28.77
N MET A 196 -0.70 -0.70 29.34
CA MET A 196 -1.77 -0.06 28.57
C MET A 196 -1.54 1.44 28.59
N LEU A 197 -1.21 2.00 27.45
CA LEU A 197 -0.95 3.42 27.30
C LEU A 197 -2.17 4.10 26.71
N SER A 198 -2.66 5.15 27.36
CA SER A 198 -3.61 6.07 26.73
C SER A 198 -2.97 6.74 25.50
N PRO A 199 -3.76 7.33 24.59
CA PRO A 199 -3.25 8.10 23.44
C PRO A 199 -2.08 9.05 23.77
N ALA A 200 -2.21 9.83 24.84
CA ALA A 200 -1.19 10.79 25.25
C ALA A 200 0.06 10.13 25.85
N GLU A 201 -0.10 9.02 26.57
CA GLU A 201 1.04 8.26 27.12
C GLU A 201 1.78 7.50 26.01
N ALA A 202 1.05 6.98 25.00
CA ALA A 202 1.62 6.30 23.85
C ALA A 202 2.47 7.27 23.01
N ALA A 203 1.95 8.48 22.74
CA ALA A 203 2.66 9.53 22.01
C ALA A 203 3.90 10.07 22.77
N ALA A 204 3.98 9.88 24.09
CA ALA A 204 5.13 10.27 24.90
C ALA A 204 6.11 9.12 25.17
N ASN A 205 5.82 7.91 24.67
CA ASN A 205 6.61 6.72 24.94
C ASN A 205 7.75 6.59 23.91
N PRO A 206 9.03 6.58 24.34
CA PRO A 206 10.18 6.50 23.42
C PRO A 206 10.23 5.27 22.51
N ILE A 207 9.56 4.17 22.91
CA ILE A 207 9.46 2.95 22.09
C ILE A 207 8.58 3.21 20.84
N LEU A 208 7.70 4.20 20.92
CA LEU A 208 6.59 4.45 20.01
C LEU A 208 6.75 5.72 19.16
N ASP A 209 7.77 6.56 19.40
CA ASP A 209 7.98 7.90 18.80
C ASP A 209 7.87 7.99 17.26
N THR A 210 8.02 6.88 16.55
CA THR A 210 7.97 6.79 15.06
C THR A 210 7.00 5.75 14.55
N GLN A 211 6.23 5.12 15.43
CA GLN A 211 5.31 4.05 15.06
C GLN A 211 3.92 4.60 14.77
N GLN A 212 3.15 3.88 13.96
CA GLN A 212 1.73 4.18 13.80
C GLN A 212 0.93 3.63 15.01
N LEU A 213 0.42 4.57 15.81
CA LEU A 213 -0.29 4.33 17.07
C LEU A 213 -1.81 4.35 16.88
N TYR A 214 -2.29 5.17 15.95
CA TYR A 214 -3.69 5.28 15.65
C TYR A 214 -4.17 4.01 14.91
N PRO A 215 -5.30 3.38 15.29
CA PRO A 215 -5.73 2.13 14.68
C PRO A 215 -6.14 2.29 13.20
N GLU A 216 -5.55 1.51 12.31
CA GLU A 216 -5.84 1.52 10.85
C GLU A 216 -7.32 1.29 10.54
N LYS A 217 -7.94 0.30 11.20
CA LYS A 217 -9.38 0.02 11.05
C LYS A 217 -10.24 1.20 11.47
N LEU A 218 -9.83 1.95 12.49
CA LEU A 218 -10.54 3.14 12.94
C LEU A 218 -10.38 4.29 11.94
N ALA A 219 -9.19 4.47 11.36
CA ALA A 219 -8.97 5.45 10.29
C ALA A 219 -9.88 5.17 9.10
N LEU A 220 -9.88 3.93 8.60
CA LEU A 220 -10.72 3.51 7.47
C LEU A 220 -12.20 3.68 7.77
N GLN A 221 -12.64 3.20 8.94
CA GLN A 221 -14.05 3.22 9.32
C GLN A 221 -14.56 4.67 9.50
N SER A 222 -13.72 5.56 10.04
CA SER A 222 -14.03 6.99 10.18
C SER A 222 -14.21 7.65 8.82
N VAL A 223 -13.27 7.45 7.88
CA VAL A 223 -13.38 7.98 6.51
C VAL A 223 -14.61 7.40 5.80
N ALA A 224 -14.80 6.08 5.82
CA ALA A 224 -15.93 5.42 5.18
C ALA A 224 -17.29 5.85 5.76
N ALA A 225 -17.35 6.19 7.05
CA ALA A 225 -18.58 6.69 7.68
C ALA A 225 -18.99 8.05 7.12
N THR A 226 -18.07 8.87 6.62
CA THR A 226 -18.38 10.20 6.07
C THR A 226 -19.32 10.17 4.87
N LYS A 227 -19.59 9.01 4.26
CA LYS A 227 -20.69 8.85 3.30
C LYS A 227 -22.06 9.27 3.85
N TYR A 228 -22.21 9.27 5.18
CA TYR A 228 -23.41 9.75 5.89
C TYR A 228 -23.40 11.26 6.17
N ARG A 229 -22.45 12.05 5.64
CA ARG A 229 -22.33 13.51 5.87
C ARG A 229 -23.59 14.31 5.58
N ASN A 230 -24.40 13.85 4.63
CA ASN A 230 -25.69 14.46 4.26
C ASN A 230 -26.89 13.71 4.87
N GLY A 231 -26.64 12.85 5.87
CA GLY A 231 -27.62 12.09 6.63
C GLY A 231 -28.08 10.79 5.98
N ILE A 232 -28.74 9.96 6.78
CA ILE A 232 -29.21 8.61 6.38
C ILE A 232 -30.11 8.68 5.15
N ILE A 233 -31.06 9.62 5.11
CA ILE A 233 -32.02 9.71 4.01
C ILE A 233 -31.29 9.92 2.69
N ASN A 234 -30.32 10.85 2.65
CA ASN A 234 -29.52 11.11 1.46
C ASN A 234 -28.83 9.84 0.94
N THR A 235 -28.15 9.11 1.84
CA THR A 235 -27.42 7.86 1.54
C THR A 235 -28.30 6.75 0.97
N TYR A 236 -29.62 6.78 1.21
CA TYR A 236 -30.56 5.78 0.68
C TYR A 236 -31.47 6.31 -0.44
N THR A 237 -31.34 7.58 -0.84
CA THR A 237 -32.22 8.16 -1.85
C THR A 237 -31.51 8.96 -2.93
N SER A 238 -30.80 10.02 -2.55
CA SER A 238 -30.32 11.05 -3.47
C SER A 238 -28.81 10.95 -3.72
N HIS A 239 -28.07 10.32 -2.80
CA HIS A 239 -26.64 10.09 -2.89
C HIS A 239 -25.85 11.38 -3.17
N GLU A 240 -26.35 12.54 -2.71
CA GLU A 240 -25.68 13.83 -2.88
C GLU A 240 -24.38 13.84 -2.08
N ASP A 241 -23.26 14.10 -2.76
CA ASP A 241 -21.89 14.08 -2.23
C ASP A 241 -21.55 12.79 -1.44
N GLU A 242 -22.19 11.67 -1.79
CA GLU A 242 -21.86 10.38 -1.20
C GLU A 242 -20.55 9.86 -1.78
N ILE A 243 -19.69 9.37 -0.89
CA ILE A 243 -18.38 8.81 -1.22
C ILE A 243 -18.34 7.31 -0.91
N GLU A 244 -17.42 6.61 -1.57
CA GLU A 244 -17.03 5.23 -1.25
C GLU A 244 -15.50 5.13 -1.19
N VAL A 245 -14.99 4.26 -0.33
CA VAL A 245 -13.54 3.98 -0.33
C VAL A 245 -13.20 3.33 -1.67
N ALA A 246 -12.21 3.89 -2.36
CA ALA A 246 -11.86 3.47 -3.70
C ALA A 246 -11.44 1.98 -3.71
N PRO A 247 -11.99 1.15 -4.61
CA PRO A 247 -11.58 -0.23 -4.75
C PRO A 247 -10.15 -0.30 -5.31
N LEU A 248 -9.40 -1.32 -4.88
CA LEU A 248 -8.01 -1.51 -5.27
C LEU A 248 -7.83 -2.79 -6.09
N PRO A 249 -6.92 -2.80 -7.08
CA PRO A 249 -6.40 -4.02 -7.66
C PRO A 249 -5.26 -4.60 -6.80
N GLY A 250 -5.00 -5.90 -6.94
CA GLY A 250 -3.80 -6.56 -6.40
C GLY A 250 -4.07 -7.54 -5.27
N ASP A 251 -3.08 -7.68 -4.39
CA ASP A 251 -2.86 -8.84 -3.52
C ASP A 251 -3.45 -8.71 -2.09
N ASP A 252 -4.72 -8.30 -2.00
CA ASP A 252 -5.49 -8.24 -0.73
C ASP A 252 -4.87 -7.36 0.39
N ASN A 253 -4.04 -6.37 0.03
CA ASN A 253 -3.61 -5.30 0.94
C ASN A 253 -4.42 -4.02 0.68
N ASP A 254 -5.51 -3.88 1.42
CA ASP A 254 -6.47 -2.77 1.26
C ASP A 254 -6.02 -1.46 1.93
N GLN A 255 -6.71 -0.37 1.58
CA GLN A 255 -6.57 0.93 2.25
C GLN A 255 -6.99 0.82 3.74
N PRO A 256 -6.43 1.63 4.66
CA PRO A 256 -5.50 2.72 4.42
C PRO A 256 -4.10 2.24 4.10
N PHE A 257 -3.40 2.97 3.23
CA PHE A 257 -1.98 2.74 3.04
C PHE A 257 -1.16 3.58 4.00
N PHE A 258 -0.30 2.93 4.78
CA PHE A 258 0.77 3.61 5.50
C PHE A 258 1.83 4.13 4.54
N VAL A 259 2.19 5.40 4.69
CA VAL A 259 3.30 6.08 4.03
C VAL A 259 4.09 6.87 5.08
N LEU A 260 5.38 7.06 4.83
CA LEU A 260 6.16 8.08 5.53
C LEU A 260 6.16 9.33 4.65
N SER A 261 5.63 10.43 5.20
CA SER A 261 5.77 11.77 4.64
C SER A 261 6.87 12.53 5.39
N GLU A 262 7.22 13.72 4.92
CA GLU A 262 8.12 14.61 5.65
C GLU A 262 7.60 15.00 7.06
N SER A 263 6.28 14.95 7.26
CA SER A 263 5.63 15.26 8.54
C SER A 263 5.52 14.05 9.48
N GLY A 264 5.82 12.84 9.00
CA GLY A 264 5.89 11.60 9.79
C GLY A 264 5.03 10.46 9.25
N PRO A 265 4.67 9.48 10.09
CA PRO A 265 3.83 8.36 9.66
C PRO A 265 2.40 8.83 9.37
N GLN A 266 1.91 8.51 8.17
CA GLN A 266 0.57 8.86 7.74
C GLN A 266 -0.16 7.65 7.14
N TYR A 267 -1.47 7.62 7.32
CA TYR A 267 -2.38 6.76 6.58
C TYR A 267 -3.01 7.56 5.44
N VAL A 268 -3.05 6.98 4.25
CA VAL A 268 -3.68 7.57 3.06
C VAL A 268 -4.91 6.74 2.69
N VAL A 269 -6.04 7.41 2.53
CA VAL A 269 -7.29 6.83 2.03
C VAL A 269 -7.82 7.66 0.87
N ALA A 270 -7.89 7.04 -0.30
CA ALA A 270 -8.54 7.56 -1.48
C ALA A 270 -10.01 7.14 -1.52
N VAL A 271 -10.87 8.11 -1.83
CA VAL A 271 -12.31 7.89 -1.97
C VAL A 271 -12.81 8.38 -3.32
N GLU A 272 -13.77 7.64 -3.87
CA GLU A 272 -14.43 7.92 -5.14
C GLU A 272 -15.90 8.30 -4.88
N PRO A 273 -16.58 8.93 -5.85
CA PRO A 273 -18.02 9.14 -5.75
C PRO A 273 -18.77 7.82 -5.72
N TYR A 274 -19.85 7.78 -4.94
CA TYR A 274 -20.75 6.65 -4.91
C TYR A 274 -21.21 6.24 -6.32
N GLY A 275 -21.10 4.94 -6.62
CA GLY A 275 -21.42 4.35 -7.91
C GLY A 275 -20.18 3.97 -8.73
N ASP A 276 -20.39 3.62 -10.01
CA ASP A 276 -19.30 3.17 -10.90
C ASP A 276 -18.46 4.35 -11.44
N ALA A 277 -17.95 5.20 -10.55
CA ALA A 277 -17.11 6.35 -10.87
C ALA A 277 -15.66 6.08 -10.49
N GLN A 278 -14.75 6.05 -11.47
CA GLN A 278 -13.31 5.78 -11.26
C GLN A 278 -12.46 7.06 -11.12
N GLY A 279 -13.06 8.13 -10.62
CA GLY A 279 -12.41 9.42 -10.41
C GLY A 279 -12.17 9.65 -8.93
N LEU A 280 -10.99 10.16 -8.56
CA LEU A 280 -10.68 10.52 -7.19
C LEU A 280 -11.53 11.73 -6.77
N GLN A 281 -12.39 11.57 -5.77
CA GLN A 281 -13.23 12.65 -5.24
C GLN A 281 -12.59 13.37 -4.07
N GLU A 282 -12.02 12.62 -3.13
CA GLU A 282 -11.30 13.16 -1.99
C GLU A 282 -10.10 12.26 -1.68
N LEU A 283 -9.04 12.86 -1.14
CA LEU A 283 -7.97 12.12 -0.47
C LEU A 283 -7.96 12.51 0.99
N TRP A 284 -7.83 11.51 1.84
CA TRP A 284 -7.75 11.66 3.28
C TRP A 284 -6.37 11.23 3.75
N THR A 285 -5.69 12.13 4.46
CA THR A 285 -4.47 11.83 5.21
C THR A 285 -4.83 11.80 6.70
N ILE A 286 -4.36 10.77 7.40
CA ILE A 286 -4.56 10.62 8.84
C ILE A 286 -3.19 10.45 9.48
N ASP A 287 -2.87 11.34 10.42
CA ASP A 287 -1.64 11.23 11.21
C ASP A 287 -1.64 9.90 11.96
N GLY A 288 -0.65 9.05 11.67
CA GLY A 288 -0.53 7.71 12.22
C GLY A 288 -0.22 7.70 13.71
N GLN A 289 0.28 8.78 14.30
CA GLN A 289 0.58 8.86 15.74
C GLN A 289 -0.61 9.34 16.56
N ASN A 290 -1.35 10.33 16.09
CA ASN A 290 -2.37 11.01 16.89
C ASN A 290 -3.79 10.93 16.32
N GLY A 291 -3.96 10.49 15.06
CA GLY A 291 -5.27 10.37 14.42
C GLY A 291 -5.87 11.69 13.96
N THR A 292 -5.06 12.73 13.71
CA THR A 292 -5.54 13.98 13.11
C THR A 292 -5.88 13.74 11.65
N PHE A 293 -7.09 14.14 11.23
CA PHE A 293 -7.58 13.96 9.87
C PHE A 293 -7.40 15.24 9.06
N GLU A 294 -6.88 15.08 7.85
CA GLU A 294 -6.94 16.10 6.83
C GLU A 294 -7.60 15.54 5.57
N ARG A 295 -8.27 16.43 4.85
CA ARG A 295 -9.00 16.10 3.63
C ARG A 295 -8.60 17.06 2.53
N TYR A 296 -8.07 16.50 1.46
CA TYR A 296 -7.85 17.17 0.20
C TYR A 296 -9.01 16.88 -0.75
N VAL A 297 -9.58 17.94 -1.33
CA VAL A 297 -10.62 17.84 -2.36
C VAL A 297 -10.06 18.43 -3.65
N PRO A 298 -9.74 17.59 -4.66
CA PRO A 298 -9.23 18.07 -5.93
C PRO A 298 -10.21 19.05 -6.59
N THR A 299 -9.66 20.12 -7.18
CA THR A 299 -10.46 21.08 -7.96
C THR A 299 -10.75 20.59 -9.38
N ASP A 300 -9.83 19.79 -9.92
CA ASP A 300 -9.93 19.13 -11.21
C ASP A 300 -10.28 17.65 -11.04
N SER A 301 -10.82 17.03 -12.09
CA SER A 301 -11.06 15.58 -12.11
C SER A 301 -9.73 14.84 -12.14
N LEU A 302 -9.38 14.17 -11.04
CA LEU A 302 -8.23 13.29 -10.95
C LEU A 302 -8.64 11.83 -11.18
N PHE A 303 -7.75 11.03 -11.76
CA PHE A 303 -7.95 9.60 -11.91
C PHE A 303 -7.90 8.92 -10.53
N GLY A 304 -8.79 7.94 -10.31
CA GLY A 304 -8.74 7.07 -9.13
C GLY A 304 -7.72 5.93 -9.27
N PRO A 305 -7.50 5.15 -8.20
CA PRO A 305 -6.48 4.10 -8.15
C PRO A 305 -6.72 2.97 -9.17
N GLN A 306 -7.98 2.58 -9.40
CA GLN A 306 -8.30 1.54 -10.38
C GLN A 306 -7.96 2.00 -11.80
N ARG A 307 -8.29 3.26 -12.14
CA ARG A 307 -7.96 3.82 -13.45
C ARG A 307 -6.45 3.98 -13.64
N ALA A 308 -5.71 4.34 -12.59
CA ALA A 308 -4.26 4.39 -12.62
C ALA A 308 -3.65 3.01 -12.96
N ALA A 309 -4.10 1.94 -12.30
CA ALA A 309 -3.66 0.58 -12.62
C ALA A 309 -3.98 0.16 -14.07
N ASP A 310 -5.14 0.56 -14.59
CA ASP A 310 -5.49 0.31 -15.99
C ASP A 310 -4.61 1.10 -16.97
N LEU A 311 -4.18 2.31 -16.62
CA LEU A 311 -3.23 3.10 -17.42
C LEU A 311 -1.84 2.45 -17.43
N VAL A 312 -1.37 1.93 -16.30
CA VAL A 312 -0.13 1.14 -16.24
C VAL A 312 -0.21 -0.05 -17.21
N ARG A 313 -1.33 -0.80 -17.19
CA ARG A 313 -1.56 -1.91 -18.13
C ARG A 313 -1.50 -1.49 -19.60
N GLN A 314 -2.11 -0.36 -19.93
CA GLN A 314 -2.13 0.18 -21.28
C GLN A 314 -0.75 0.66 -21.74
N SER A 315 0.03 1.25 -20.84
CA SER A 315 1.36 1.80 -21.14
C SER A 315 2.43 0.73 -21.39
N ALA A 316 2.27 -0.46 -20.81
CA ALA A 316 3.22 -1.57 -20.92
C ALA A 316 2.58 -2.80 -21.60
N PRO A 317 2.31 -2.76 -22.91
CA PRO A 317 1.68 -3.88 -23.64
C PRO A 317 2.59 -5.10 -23.80
N GLN A 318 3.89 -4.97 -23.49
CA GLN A 318 4.85 -6.08 -23.53
C GLN A 318 4.85 -6.90 -22.23
N THR A 319 4.28 -6.38 -21.14
CA THR A 319 4.13 -7.11 -19.88
C THR A 319 3.10 -8.23 -20.04
N ASP A 320 3.45 -9.43 -19.57
CA ASP A 320 2.54 -10.57 -19.54
C ASP A 320 1.54 -10.43 -18.37
N TRP A 321 0.43 -9.74 -18.61
CA TRP A 321 -0.58 -9.46 -17.58
C TRP A 321 -1.32 -10.71 -17.05
N ASP A 322 -1.09 -11.88 -17.64
CA ASP A 322 -1.53 -13.17 -17.09
C ASP A 322 -0.56 -13.70 -16.02
N ARG A 323 0.58 -13.04 -15.81
CA ARG A 323 1.62 -13.40 -14.82
C ARG A 323 2.02 -12.26 -13.90
N PHE A 324 1.57 -11.04 -14.20
CA PHE A 324 1.87 -9.85 -13.44
C PHE A 324 0.60 -9.06 -13.16
N SER A 325 0.50 -8.48 -11.97
CA SER A 325 -0.60 -7.65 -11.54
C SER A 325 -0.09 -6.28 -11.07
N PRO A 326 -0.82 -5.19 -11.35
CA PRO A 326 -0.66 -3.95 -10.62
C PRO A 326 -1.17 -4.15 -9.18
N ALA A 327 -0.38 -3.73 -8.20
CA ALA A 327 -0.68 -3.85 -6.79
C ALA A 327 -0.39 -2.55 -6.05
N GLU A 328 -1.16 -2.32 -4.97
CA GLU A 328 -1.02 -1.19 -4.04
C GLU A 328 -0.81 0.16 -4.78
N PRO A 329 -1.80 0.64 -5.57
CA PRO A 329 -1.76 2.00 -6.11
C PRO A 329 -1.90 3.00 -4.95
N ILE A 330 -0.79 3.62 -4.57
CA ILE A 330 -0.72 4.58 -3.47
C ILE A 330 -0.61 5.98 -4.08
N LEU A 331 -1.43 6.92 -3.65
CA LEU A 331 -1.26 8.31 -4.06
C LEU A 331 -0.04 8.89 -3.35
N THR A 332 0.85 9.51 -4.12
CA THR A 332 2.13 10.05 -3.69
C THR A 332 2.29 11.43 -4.31
N VAL A 333 2.70 12.41 -3.53
CA VAL A 333 2.93 13.77 -4.02
C VAL A 333 4.42 14.00 -4.20
N ILE A 334 4.77 14.50 -5.39
CA ILE A 334 6.14 14.79 -5.81
C ILE A 334 6.12 16.18 -6.43
N ASP A 335 6.87 17.12 -5.87
CA ASP A 335 6.92 18.52 -6.29
C ASP A 335 5.52 19.15 -6.46
N ASP A 336 4.68 19.04 -5.42
CA ASP A 336 3.28 19.54 -5.44
C ASP A 336 2.37 18.89 -6.50
N ARG A 337 2.75 17.74 -7.08
CA ARG A 337 1.95 17.02 -8.08
C ARG A 337 1.56 15.63 -7.62
N GLU A 338 0.32 15.27 -7.87
CA GLU A 338 -0.26 14.00 -7.44
C GLU A 338 0.05 12.89 -8.46
N TYR A 339 0.73 11.84 -8.02
CA TYR A 339 1.01 10.63 -8.79
C TYR A 339 0.41 9.41 -8.08
N TRP A 340 -0.07 8.45 -8.83
CA TRP A 340 -0.31 7.10 -8.33
C TRP A 340 0.95 6.28 -8.52
N GLN A 341 1.60 5.93 -7.41
CA GLN A 341 2.69 4.98 -7.40
C GLN A 341 2.10 3.56 -7.39
N VAL A 342 2.38 2.79 -8.43
CA VAL A 342 1.82 1.45 -8.66
C VAL A 342 2.97 0.46 -8.79
N ARG A 343 2.93 -0.64 -8.04
CA ARG A 343 3.92 -1.70 -8.15
C ARG A 343 3.41 -2.77 -9.11
N VAL A 344 4.25 -3.22 -10.03
CA VAL A 344 3.93 -4.39 -10.87
C VAL A 344 4.64 -5.61 -10.30
N VAL A 345 3.84 -6.58 -9.90
CA VAL A 345 4.25 -7.73 -9.09
C VAL A 345 3.92 -9.02 -9.84
N PRO A 346 4.81 -10.03 -9.89
CA PRO A 346 4.47 -11.34 -10.44
C PRO A 346 3.46 -12.06 -9.54
N GLU A 347 2.60 -12.91 -10.11
CA GLU A 347 1.55 -13.64 -9.37
C GLU A 347 2.08 -14.48 -8.18
N ASP A 348 3.34 -14.89 -8.21
CA ASP A 348 3.98 -15.65 -7.15
C ASP A 348 4.67 -14.79 -6.07
N ASN A 349 4.53 -13.46 -6.19
CA ASN A 349 5.08 -12.45 -5.30
C ASN A 349 6.61 -12.52 -5.14
N SER A 350 7.34 -13.03 -6.14
CA SER A 350 8.78 -13.26 -6.04
C SER A 350 9.63 -11.98 -5.96
N GLY A 351 9.06 -10.80 -6.18
CA GLY A 351 9.74 -9.51 -6.16
C GLY A 351 8.91 -8.39 -6.79
N ILE A 352 9.51 -7.23 -7.01
CA ILE A 352 8.90 -6.12 -7.74
C ILE A 352 9.51 -6.07 -9.13
N ALA A 353 8.69 -6.21 -10.18
CA ALA A 353 9.18 -6.16 -11.56
C ALA A 353 9.60 -4.73 -11.95
N TYR A 354 8.72 -3.77 -11.66
CA TYR A 354 8.98 -2.34 -11.79
C TYR A 354 7.95 -1.55 -11.00
N VAL A 355 8.23 -0.27 -10.77
CA VAL A 355 7.30 0.70 -10.18
C VAL A 355 6.92 1.73 -11.23
N ALA A 356 5.63 1.95 -11.40
CA ALA A 356 5.08 2.94 -12.32
C ALA A 356 4.48 4.11 -11.53
N PHE A 357 4.71 5.33 -12.01
CA PHE A 357 4.14 6.56 -11.52
C PHE A 357 3.16 7.11 -12.56
N VAL A 358 1.89 7.19 -12.20
CA VAL A 358 0.83 7.70 -13.07
C VAL A 358 0.45 9.09 -12.61
N ASP A 359 0.68 10.12 -13.44
CA ASP A 359 0.19 11.47 -13.16
C ASP A 359 -1.34 11.45 -13.03
N ALA A 360 -1.86 11.82 -11.86
CA ALA A 360 -3.28 11.70 -11.55
C ALA A 360 -4.16 12.63 -12.39
N ARG A 361 -3.60 13.66 -13.03
CA ARG A 361 -4.30 14.62 -13.89
C ARG A 361 -4.22 14.21 -15.36
N SER A 362 -3.01 13.93 -15.85
CA SER A 362 -2.77 13.68 -17.28
C SER A 362 -2.90 12.22 -17.67
N GLY A 363 -2.68 11.30 -16.72
CA GLY A 363 -2.62 9.86 -16.96
C GLY A 363 -1.34 9.41 -17.66
N ASN A 364 -0.34 10.29 -17.78
CA ASN A 364 1.00 9.90 -18.25
C ASN A 364 1.62 8.90 -17.26
N VAL A 365 2.34 7.92 -17.79
CA VAL A 365 2.95 6.84 -16.99
C VAL A 365 4.45 6.84 -17.20
N ASP A 366 5.19 7.03 -16.12
CA ASP A 366 6.64 6.86 -16.05
C ASP A 366 6.94 5.57 -15.27
N SER A 367 7.81 4.70 -15.78
CA SER A 367 8.09 3.38 -15.15
C SER A 367 9.58 3.18 -14.93
N PHE A 368 9.93 2.62 -13.78
CA PHE A 368 11.31 2.44 -13.34
C PHE A 368 11.52 1.03 -12.79
N GLU A 369 12.55 0.35 -13.31
CA GLU A 369 12.91 -1.02 -12.91
C GLU A 369 13.88 -1.04 -11.73
N GLU A 370 14.60 0.06 -11.48
CA GLU A 370 15.69 0.14 -10.51
C GLU A 370 15.35 1.05 -9.33
N THR A 371 15.78 0.63 -8.13
CA THR A 371 15.52 1.35 -6.87
C THR A 371 16.06 2.77 -6.90
N ASP A 372 17.28 2.98 -7.41
CA ASP A 372 17.91 4.31 -7.47
C ASP A 372 17.12 5.27 -8.37
N ALA A 373 16.57 4.78 -9.48
CA ALA A 373 15.75 5.59 -10.40
C ALA A 373 14.39 5.96 -9.76
N ILE A 374 13.80 5.03 -9.00
CA ILE A 374 12.57 5.27 -8.24
C ILE A 374 12.79 6.36 -7.20
N THR A 375 13.87 6.27 -6.41
CA THR A 375 14.21 7.26 -5.38
C THR A 375 14.53 8.62 -5.99
N GLN A 376 15.28 8.68 -7.10
CA GLN A 376 15.52 9.93 -7.83
C GLN A 376 14.22 10.58 -8.29
N PHE A 377 13.29 9.80 -8.85
CA PHE A 377 12.00 10.32 -9.30
C PHE A 377 11.16 10.86 -8.13
N LEU A 378 11.13 10.14 -7.01
CA LEU A 378 10.43 10.58 -5.78
C LEU A 378 11.03 11.86 -5.19
N ALA A 379 12.33 12.08 -5.38
CA ALA A 379 13.02 13.30 -4.96
C ALA A 379 12.83 14.49 -5.94
N GLY A 380 11.98 14.35 -6.97
CA GLY A 380 11.76 15.38 -8.00
C GLY A 380 12.90 15.49 -9.02
N GLU A 381 13.85 14.55 -9.01
CA GLU A 381 14.95 14.53 -9.96
C GLU A 381 14.55 13.81 -11.25
N THR A 382 15.17 14.18 -12.38
CA THR A 382 15.04 13.40 -13.61
C THR A 382 15.95 12.18 -13.50
N PRO A 383 15.41 10.94 -13.47
CA PRO A 383 16.25 9.77 -13.30
C PRO A 383 17.26 9.68 -14.44
N THR A 384 18.54 9.53 -14.09
CA THR A 384 19.55 9.29 -15.12
C THR A 384 19.41 7.84 -15.54
N GLU A 385 19.08 7.59 -16.81
CA GLU A 385 19.18 6.24 -17.40
C GLU A 385 20.60 5.74 -17.17
N THR A 386 20.78 4.90 -16.15
CA THR A 386 22.00 4.12 -16.03
C THR A 386 21.89 3.12 -17.16
N ALA A 387 22.52 3.43 -18.29
CA ALA A 387 22.75 2.46 -19.33
C ALA A 387 23.27 1.20 -18.64
N THR A 388 22.51 0.12 -18.74
CA THR A 388 22.87 -1.19 -18.19
C THR A 388 24.36 -1.40 -18.40
N GLU A 389 25.11 -1.62 -17.32
CA GLU A 389 26.54 -1.94 -17.40
C GLU A 389 26.69 -3.13 -18.35
N THR A 390 26.99 -2.80 -19.59
CA THR A 390 27.58 -3.74 -20.53
C THR A 390 29.02 -3.84 -20.08
N ASP A 391 29.45 -5.07 -19.80
CA ASP A 391 30.82 -5.51 -19.53
C ASP A 391 31.90 -4.47 -19.93
N PRO A 392 32.89 -4.15 -19.07
CA PRO A 392 33.94 -3.22 -19.43
C PRO A 392 34.91 -3.90 -20.40
N SER A 393 34.52 -3.98 -21.66
CA SER A 393 35.44 -4.30 -22.75
C SER A 393 34.99 -3.59 -24.03
N GLU A 394 35.84 -2.62 -24.41
CA GLU A 394 35.96 -2.02 -25.73
C GLU A 394 34.95 -0.94 -26.13
N THR A 395 35.43 0.29 -25.97
CA THR A 395 35.04 1.45 -26.76
C THR A 395 35.35 1.19 -28.24
N THR A 396 34.40 0.59 -28.95
CA THR A 396 34.27 0.74 -30.38
C THR A 396 32.87 1.25 -30.67
N THR A 397 32.79 2.51 -31.10
CA THR A 397 31.59 3.10 -31.67
C THR A 397 31.29 2.33 -32.96
N GLU A 398 30.57 1.21 -32.86
CA GLU A 398 30.16 0.46 -34.03
C GLU A 398 29.25 1.35 -34.88
N THR A 399 29.72 1.64 -36.09
CA THR A 399 28.94 2.42 -37.06
C THR A 399 27.90 1.47 -37.63
N PRO A 400 26.60 1.76 -37.51
CA PRO A 400 25.58 0.85 -38.01
C PRO A 400 25.71 0.69 -39.53
N THR A 401 25.68 -0.55 -39.98
CA THR A 401 25.78 -0.94 -41.38
C THR A 401 24.58 -0.43 -42.17
N VAL A 402 23.39 -0.44 -41.55
CA VAL A 402 22.15 0.08 -42.14
C VAL A 402 21.35 0.85 -41.11
N ILE A 403 20.81 2.00 -41.50
CA ILE A 403 19.82 2.76 -40.71
C ILE A 403 18.48 2.70 -41.44
N VAL A 404 17.48 2.10 -40.80
CA VAL A 404 16.10 2.03 -41.29
C VAL A 404 15.26 3.05 -40.54
N GLN A 405 14.58 3.93 -41.27
CA GLN A 405 13.68 4.92 -40.67
C GLN A 405 12.25 4.67 -41.12
N ARG A 406 11.32 4.62 -40.17
CA ARG A 406 9.89 4.73 -40.46
C ARG A 406 9.55 6.22 -40.53
N VAL A 407 9.12 6.69 -41.69
CA VAL A 407 8.83 8.10 -41.94
C VAL A 407 7.35 8.27 -42.27
N ALA A 408 6.71 9.27 -41.66
CA ALA A 408 5.34 9.67 -41.96
C ALA A 408 5.24 10.28 -43.38
N GLU A 409 4.03 10.38 -43.91
CA GLU A 409 3.78 10.94 -45.25
C GLU A 409 4.25 12.40 -45.38
N ASN A 410 4.34 13.13 -44.25
CA ASN A 410 4.86 14.49 -44.18
C ASN A 410 6.39 14.60 -44.01
N GLY A 411 7.12 13.47 -44.02
CA GLY A 411 8.58 13.45 -43.87
C GLY A 411 9.09 13.39 -42.42
N THR A 412 8.22 13.37 -41.42
CA THR A 412 8.63 13.22 -40.01
C THR A 412 9.10 11.79 -39.73
N VAL A 413 10.28 11.63 -39.16
CA VAL A 413 10.78 10.34 -38.69
C VAL A 413 9.95 9.92 -37.47
N ILE A 414 9.23 8.82 -37.61
CA ILE A 414 8.42 8.21 -36.55
C ILE A 414 9.29 7.25 -35.72
N GLU A 415 10.21 6.53 -36.36
CA GLU A 415 11.06 5.53 -35.69
C GLU A 415 12.37 5.33 -36.46
N THR A 416 13.45 5.05 -35.75
CA THR A 416 14.77 4.73 -36.33
C THR A 416 15.29 3.43 -35.75
N MET A 417 15.58 2.46 -36.61
CA MET A 417 16.22 1.19 -36.30
C MET A 417 17.63 1.18 -36.88
N ARG A 418 18.62 0.89 -36.05
CA ARG A 418 20.02 0.72 -36.46
C ARG A 418 20.31 -0.77 -36.56
N VAL A 419 20.95 -1.18 -37.63
CA VAL A 419 21.25 -2.59 -37.92
C VAL A 419 22.73 -2.74 -38.16
N TYR A 420 23.34 -3.66 -37.41
CA TYR A 420 24.78 -3.91 -37.37
C TYR A 420 25.17 -5.12 -38.23
N ASP A 421 26.47 -5.39 -38.38
CA ASP A 421 27.01 -6.34 -39.37
C ASP A 421 26.57 -7.80 -39.15
N ASP A 422 26.09 -8.15 -37.96
CA ASP A 422 25.58 -9.46 -37.57
C ASP A 422 24.05 -9.58 -37.62
N GLU A 423 23.35 -8.52 -38.02
CA GLU A 423 21.89 -8.44 -38.06
C GLU A 423 21.35 -8.40 -39.50
N SER A 424 20.11 -8.89 -39.69
CA SER A 424 19.43 -8.84 -40.99
C SER A 424 18.03 -8.25 -40.86
N ILE A 425 17.65 -7.40 -41.81
CA ILE A 425 16.33 -6.76 -41.85
C ILE A 425 15.41 -7.52 -42.82
N GLU A 426 14.23 -7.89 -42.36
CA GLU A 426 13.15 -8.38 -43.22
C GLU A 426 11.95 -7.42 -43.19
N ILE A 427 11.66 -6.76 -44.32
CA ILE A 427 10.47 -5.91 -44.48
C ILE A 427 9.36 -6.74 -45.12
N ARG A 428 8.31 -7.05 -44.34
CA ARG A 428 7.12 -7.73 -44.85
C ARG A 428 5.98 -6.75 -45.07
N THR A 429 5.54 -6.61 -46.31
CA THR A 429 4.30 -5.91 -46.63
C THR A 429 3.13 -6.91 -46.58
N PRO A 430 2.08 -6.68 -45.78
CA PRO A 430 0.91 -7.55 -45.79
C PRO A 430 0.30 -7.57 -47.19
N THR A 431 0.23 -8.76 -47.79
CA THR A 431 -0.38 -8.94 -49.11
C THR A 431 -1.89 -8.87 -48.97
N ASN A 432 -2.46 -7.68 -49.18
CA ASN A 432 -3.90 -7.57 -49.38
C ASN A 432 -4.23 -8.26 -50.71
N SER A 433 -4.97 -9.36 -50.64
CA SER A 433 -5.27 -10.21 -51.78
C SER A 433 -6.16 -9.49 -52.78
N SER A 434 -5.60 -8.98 -53.87
CA SER A 434 -6.11 -9.18 -55.24
C SER A 434 -5.22 -8.51 -56.30
N VAL A 435 -5.01 -9.25 -57.39
CA VAL A 435 -4.45 -8.86 -58.70
C VAL A 435 -2.92 -8.77 -58.79
N GLY A 436 -2.36 -9.70 -59.57
CA GLY A 436 -0.93 -9.90 -59.71
C GLY A 436 -0.22 -8.94 -60.67
N ALA A 437 1.08 -8.81 -60.45
CA ALA A 437 2.12 -8.68 -61.45
C ALA A 437 3.46 -8.96 -60.76
N GLU A 438 4.29 -9.80 -61.36
CA GLU A 438 5.67 -10.03 -60.96
C GLU A 438 6.44 -8.70 -60.92
N ASN A 439 7.22 -8.48 -59.85
CA ASN A 439 8.48 -7.77 -59.94
C ASN A 439 9.37 -8.12 -58.74
N THR A 440 10.17 -9.17 -58.93
CA THR A 440 11.31 -9.49 -58.07
C THR A 440 12.34 -8.37 -58.22
N THR A 441 12.58 -7.60 -57.16
CA THR A 441 13.75 -6.71 -57.08
C THR A 441 14.68 -7.24 -56.00
N THR A 442 15.41 -8.29 -56.32
CA THR A 442 16.63 -8.67 -55.60
C THR A 442 17.73 -7.69 -55.99
N LYS A 443 18.07 -6.77 -55.09
CA LYS A 443 19.29 -5.97 -55.22
C LYS A 443 20.32 -6.55 -54.24
N SER A 444 21.18 -7.44 -54.73
CA SER A 444 22.37 -7.83 -53.97
C SER A 444 23.37 -6.68 -54.02
N LEU A 445 23.77 -6.16 -52.87
CA LEU A 445 24.97 -5.33 -52.77
C LEU A 445 26.15 -6.29 -52.59
N ALA A 446 27.06 -6.29 -53.55
CA ALA A 446 28.34 -6.96 -53.46
C ALA A 446 29.40 -5.92 -53.10
N SER A 447 30.17 -6.26 -52.06
CA SER A 447 31.48 -5.74 -51.61
C SER A 447 31.61 -4.26 -51.26
#